data_AF-A0A2E0TL94-F1
#
_entry.id   AF-A0A2E0TL94-F1
#
_cell.length_a   1.000
_cell.length_b   1.000
_cell.length_c   1.000
_cell.angle_alpha   90.00
_cell.angle_beta   90.00
_cell.angle_gamma   90.00
#
_symmetry.space_group_name_H-M   'P 1'
#
loop_
_entity.id
_entity.type
_entity.pdbx_description
1 polymer ?
#
loop_
_entity_poly.entity_id
_entity_poly.type
_entity_poly.pdbx_seq_one_letter_code
_entity_poly.pdbx_strand_id
1 'polypeptide(L)'
;MIRPLLTLALAALALGLSAPSPAAAQDEEAPRLDVRLAPWPEAGPWIVRWTLTSPVAQEVVADRRLLQLRVQPEGSRRRTVCRHPDPPRRVEETRTRAFEAGETHEEWVDLRELCWGRTLAALGARPAEIEVAYGFRGRGRGRFVARAEDERRPPHRVAGETLAWQPPADEGEGGEGEDEDAPVVQVSVRPVSTRSATPPARLTIRGRGGRVYLRDDLFSLRVRGPLGTVTCAVPRQPIVPIVDFYRSLRRPSRTSVDTARWCPEDTFAVPGVYEVTPIVELVYDAERYDFDAVTGTFEGEPTPFRVRGRGYVEQRVEDLRSVLEAEAAAAEEAAASEEDGAGGEA
;
A
#
# COMPACT_ATOMS: atom_id res chain seq x y z
N MET A 1 44.01 -63.31 -1.37
CA MET A 1 42.63 -63.83 -1.47
C MET A 1 41.90 -62.98 -2.51
N ILE A 2 42.04 -63.29 -3.80
CA ILE A 2 41.16 -64.15 -4.64
C ILE A 2 39.76 -63.53 -4.81
N ARG A 3 39.49 -63.06 -6.04
CA ARG A 3 38.24 -62.51 -6.59
C ARG A 3 37.13 -63.57 -6.70
N PRO A 4 35.85 -63.16 -6.79
CA PRO A 4 35.12 -63.36 -8.06
C PRO A 4 34.34 -62.08 -8.46
N LEU A 5 34.42 -61.56 -9.69
CA LEU A 5 33.82 -62.02 -10.95
C LEU A 5 32.31 -62.30 -10.82
N LEU A 6 31.46 -61.36 -11.22
CA LEU A 6 30.11 -61.67 -11.68
C LEU A 6 29.60 -60.68 -12.75
N THR A 7 29.68 -61.19 -13.98
CA THR A 7 28.71 -61.14 -15.09
C THR A 7 27.99 -59.83 -15.47
N LEU A 8 28.42 -59.36 -16.65
CA LEU A 8 27.64 -58.71 -17.70
C LEU A 8 26.20 -59.22 -17.84
N ALA A 9 25.25 -58.30 -17.94
CA ALA A 9 24.01 -58.47 -18.70
C ALA A 9 23.88 -57.30 -19.68
N LEU A 10 24.20 -57.58 -20.95
CA LEU A 10 23.82 -56.75 -22.10
C LEU A 10 22.29 -56.78 -22.22
N ALA A 11 21.64 -55.64 -22.05
CA ALA A 11 20.30 -55.40 -22.57
C ALA A 11 20.42 -54.47 -23.78
N ALA A 12 20.23 -55.06 -24.95
CA ALA A 12 20.25 -54.42 -26.24
C ALA A 12 18.87 -53.81 -26.58
N LEU A 13 18.91 -52.71 -27.35
CA LEU A 13 17.88 -52.22 -28.28
C LEU A 13 16.48 -51.88 -27.73
N ALA A 14 16.23 -50.57 -27.63
CA ALA A 14 15.19 -49.92 -28.42
C ALA A 14 15.47 -48.41 -28.48
N LEU A 15 16.40 -48.01 -29.36
CA LEU A 15 16.52 -46.62 -29.81
C LEU A 15 15.32 -46.29 -30.69
N GLY A 16 14.17 -46.05 -30.05
CA GLY A 16 13.07 -45.35 -30.69
C GLY A 16 13.49 -43.90 -30.87
N LEU A 17 14.00 -43.57 -32.06
CA LEU A 17 14.07 -42.20 -32.54
C LEU A 17 12.62 -41.69 -32.68
N SER A 18 12.03 -41.27 -31.57
CA SER A 18 10.87 -40.40 -31.57
C SER A 18 11.34 -39.07 -32.15
N ALA A 19 11.19 -38.92 -33.47
CA ALA A 19 11.29 -37.63 -34.11
C ALA A 19 10.41 -36.66 -33.28
N PRO A 20 10.95 -35.54 -32.78
CA PRO A 20 10.14 -34.55 -32.09
C PRO A 20 9.04 -34.13 -33.05
N SER A 21 7.80 -34.45 -32.68
CA SER A 21 6.64 -34.08 -33.46
C SER A 21 6.64 -32.54 -33.59
N PRO A 22 6.66 -31.96 -34.79
CA PRO A 22 6.61 -30.50 -34.98
C PRO A 22 5.27 -29.87 -34.55
N ALA A 23 4.38 -30.64 -33.91
CA ALA A 23 3.03 -30.27 -33.54
C ALA A 23 2.90 -29.49 -32.21
N ALA A 24 3.98 -28.93 -31.67
CA ALA A 24 3.93 -28.13 -30.44
C ALA A 24 4.82 -26.88 -30.48
N ALA A 25 5.13 -26.35 -31.66
CA ALA A 25 5.26 -24.90 -31.78
C ALA A 25 3.84 -24.35 -31.63
N GLN A 26 3.37 -24.24 -30.38
CA GLN A 26 2.26 -23.36 -30.08
C GLN A 26 2.73 -22.00 -30.59
N ASP A 27 2.13 -21.52 -31.68
CA ASP A 27 2.24 -20.12 -32.05
C ASP A 27 1.99 -19.34 -30.76
N GLU A 28 3.05 -18.78 -30.18
CA GLU A 28 2.94 -17.83 -29.09
C GLU A 28 2.22 -16.64 -29.69
N GLU A 29 0.89 -16.72 -29.70
CA GLU A 29 0.02 -15.67 -30.20
C GLU A 29 0.44 -14.40 -29.48
N ALA A 30 0.98 -13.45 -30.24
CA ALA A 30 1.59 -12.26 -29.70
C ALA A 30 0.66 -11.64 -28.65
N PRO A 31 1.19 -11.21 -27.49
CA PRO A 31 0.36 -10.77 -26.38
C PRO A 31 -0.55 -9.63 -26.85
N ARG A 32 -1.87 -9.82 -26.72
CA ARG A 32 -2.87 -8.82 -27.13
C ARG A 32 -2.74 -7.52 -26.35
N LEU A 33 -2.24 -7.58 -25.14
CA LEU A 33 -2.09 -6.43 -24.27
C LEU A 33 -0.84 -6.68 -23.44
N ASP A 34 0.08 -5.72 -23.48
CA ASP A 34 1.23 -5.71 -22.59
C ASP A 34 0.83 -4.98 -21.29
N VAL A 35 1.19 -5.58 -20.15
CA VAL A 35 0.81 -5.08 -18.83
C VAL A 35 2.05 -5.01 -17.96
N ARG A 36 2.43 -3.79 -17.60
CA ARG A 36 3.65 -3.54 -16.84
C ARG A 36 3.36 -2.80 -15.55
N LEU A 37 4.11 -3.16 -14.51
CA LEU A 37 4.23 -2.38 -13.27
C LEU A 37 5.69 -1.96 -13.11
N ALA A 38 5.92 -0.68 -12.83
CA ALA A 38 7.25 -0.15 -12.53
C ALA A 38 7.22 0.58 -11.18
N PRO A 39 8.15 0.32 -10.24
CA PRO A 39 8.26 1.09 -9.01
C PRO A 39 8.43 2.58 -9.32
N TRP A 40 7.82 3.42 -8.50
CA TRP A 40 7.91 4.87 -8.62
C TRP A 40 8.34 5.48 -7.28
N PRO A 41 9.62 5.33 -6.90
CA PRO A 41 10.11 5.67 -5.56
C PRO A 41 9.94 7.15 -5.22
N GLU A 42 10.04 8.05 -6.20
CA GLU A 42 9.82 9.49 -6.01
C GLU A 42 8.39 9.82 -5.58
N ALA A 43 7.43 8.95 -5.88
CA ALA A 43 6.02 9.10 -5.50
C ALA A 43 5.66 8.40 -4.18
N GLY A 44 6.59 7.62 -3.62
CA GLY A 44 6.44 6.89 -2.37
C GLY A 44 6.75 5.40 -2.50
N PRO A 45 7.09 4.74 -1.38
CA PRO A 45 7.68 3.41 -1.39
C PRO A 45 6.67 2.29 -1.71
N TRP A 46 5.38 2.61 -1.78
CA TRP A 46 4.30 1.68 -2.14
C TRP A 46 3.69 1.97 -3.51
N ILE A 47 4.17 3.00 -4.20
CA ILE A 47 3.59 3.47 -5.46
C ILE A 47 4.30 2.81 -6.63
N VAL A 48 3.49 2.29 -7.57
CA VAL A 48 3.96 1.79 -8.86
C VAL A 48 3.23 2.51 -9.98
N ARG A 49 3.90 2.72 -11.11
CA ARG A 49 3.26 3.08 -12.36
C ARG A 49 2.77 1.81 -13.06
N TRP A 50 1.49 1.78 -13.38
CA TRP A 50 0.85 0.75 -14.17
C TRP A 50 0.65 1.25 -15.61
N THR A 51 1.18 0.50 -16.56
CA THR A 51 1.07 0.79 -17.99
C THR A 51 0.38 -0.36 -18.70
N LEU A 52 -0.62 -0.03 -19.52
CA LEU A 52 -1.22 -0.92 -20.51
C LEU A 52 -0.80 -0.46 -21.90
N THR A 53 -0.24 -1.36 -22.70
CA THR A 53 0.11 -1.06 -24.10
C THR A 53 -0.59 -2.04 -25.03
N SER A 54 -1.26 -1.53 -26.04
CA SER A 54 -1.92 -2.35 -27.07
C SER A 54 -1.07 -2.39 -28.34
N PRO A 55 -0.55 -3.54 -28.79
CA PRO A 55 0.22 -3.61 -30.05
C PRO A 55 -0.65 -3.49 -31.31
N VAL A 56 -1.97 -3.57 -31.17
CA VAL A 56 -2.95 -3.52 -32.27
C VAL A 56 -4.12 -2.60 -31.91
N ALA A 57 -4.86 -2.12 -32.90
CA ALA A 57 -6.08 -1.36 -32.64
C ALA A 57 -7.18 -2.31 -32.11
N GLN A 58 -7.76 -2.01 -30.95
CA GLN A 58 -8.80 -2.82 -30.31
C GLN A 58 -9.45 -2.09 -29.13
N GLU A 59 -10.55 -2.63 -28.64
CA GLU A 59 -11.22 -2.15 -27.44
C GLU A 59 -10.55 -2.72 -26.18
N VAL A 60 -10.08 -1.87 -25.27
CA VAL A 60 -9.36 -2.25 -24.04
C VAL A 60 -10.13 -1.77 -22.81
N VAL A 61 -10.22 -2.62 -21.80
CA VAL A 61 -10.72 -2.23 -20.47
C VAL A 61 -9.55 -1.67 -19.68
N ALA A 62 -9.59 -0.38 -19.35
CA ALA A 62 -8.58 0.34 -18.58
C ALA A 62 -9.05 0.51 -17.11
N ASP A 63 -9.04 -0.58 -16.34
CA ASP A 63 -9.48 -0.60 -14.94
C ASP A 63 -8.45 -1.33 -14.05
N ARG A 64 -7.67 -0.56 -13.28
CA ARG A 64 -6.62 -1.11 -12.40
C ARG A 64 -7.14 -2.11 -11.37
N ARG A 65 -8.45 -2.11 -11.05
CA ARG A 65 -9.06 -3.07 -10.10
C ARG A 65 -9.02 -4.50 -10.63
N LEU A 66 -8.77 -4.70 -11.92
CA LEU A 66 -8.56 -6.00 -12.55
C LEU A 66 -7.12 -6.54 -12.38
N LEU A 67 -6.21 -5.77 -11.78
CA LEU A 67 -4.89 -6.25 -11.40
C LEU A 67 -4.96 -7.36 -10.34
N GLN A 68 -4.19 -8.40 -10.58
CA GLN A 68 -3.91 -9.47 -9.63
C GLN A 68 -2.41 -9.67 -9.57
N LEU A 69 -1.85 -9.55 -8.36
CA LEU A 69 -0.43 -9.75 -8.11
C LEU A 69 -0.24 -11.08 -7.39
N ARG A 70 0.61 -11.96 -7.90
CA ARG A 70 1.09 -13.11 -7.12
C ARG A 70 2.46 -12.76 -6.56
N VAL A 71 2.52 -12.58 -5.26
CA VAL A 71 3.72 -12.16 -4.55
C VAL A 71 4.43 -13.40 -4.01
N GLN A 72 5.70 -13.53 -4.36
CA GLN A 72 6.61 -14.58 -3.93
C GLN A 72 7.79 -13.93 -3.20
N PRO A 73 7.72 -13.80 -1.86
CA PRO A 73 8.83 -13.27 -1.07
C PRO A 73 10.08 -14.15 -1.20
N GLU A 74 11.24 -13.52 -1.15
CA GLU A 74 12.54 -14.20 -1.19
C GLU A 74 12.68 -15.19 -0.03
N GLY A 75 13.20 -16.38 -0.35
CA GLY A 75 13.35 -17.48 0.61
C GLY A 75 12.03 -18.12 1.08
N SER A 76 10.87 -17.61 0.67
CA SER A 76 9.57 -18.23 0.96
C SER A 76 9.21 -19.28 -0.10
N ARG A 77 8.53 -20.36 0.28
CA ARG A 77 7.83 -21.25 -0.68
C ARG A 77 6.37 -20.89 -0.87
N ARG A 78 5.86 -19.95 -0.06
CA ARG A 78 4.45 -19.56 -0.04
C ARG A 78 4.26 -18.36 -0.95
N ARG A 79 3.44 -18.55 -1.99
CA ARG A 79 2.88 -17.47 -2.80
C ARG A 79 1.66 -16.89 -2.12
N THR A 80 1.57 -15.56 -2.13
CA THR A 80 0.34 -14.87 -1.72
C THR A 80 -0.26 -14.14 -2.92
N VAL A 81 -1.54 -13.82 -2.86
CA VAL A 81 -2.24 -13.18 -3.97
C VAL A 81 -2.88 -11.89 -3.48
N CYS A 82 -2.46 -10.77 -4.06
CA CYS A 82 -3.04 -9.45 -3.84
C CYS A 82 -4.01 -9.11 -4.98
N ARG A 83 -5.14 -8.51 -4.63
CA ARG A 83 -6.22 -8.13 -5.54
C ARG A 83 -7.00 -6.99 -4.93
N HIS A 84 -7.54 -6.11 -5.78
CA HIS A 84 -8.48 -5.11 -5.32
C HIS A 84 -9.65 -5.79 -4.55
N PRO A 85 -10.10 -5.25 -3.41
CA PRO A 85 -11.15 -5.88 -2.60
C PRO A 85 -12.52 -5.85 -3.29
N ASP A 86 -12.72 -4.90 -4.20
CA ASP A 86 -13.97 -4.67 -4.93
C ASP A 86 -13.70 -4.60 -6.45
N PRO A 87 -13.27 -5.70 -7.10
CA PRO A 87 -13.03 -5.72 -8.54
C PRO A 87 -14.36 -5.76 -9.31
N PRO A 88 -14.44 -5.18 -10.51
CA PRO A 88 -15.66 -5.24 -11.32
C PRO A 88 -15.98 -6.69 -11.71
N ARG A 89 -17.29 -7.02 -11.76
CA ARG A 89 -17.76 -8.39 -12.09
C ARG A 89 -17.92 -8.64 -13.59
N ARG A 90 -17.99 -7.56 -14.37
CA ARG A 90 -18.16 -7.48 -15.82
C ARG A 90 -17.49 -6.20 -16.31
N VAL A 91 -17.29 -6.07 -17.61
CA VAL A 91 -16.82 -4.82 -18.21
C VAL A 91 -17.76 -3.67 -17.86
N GLU A 92 -17.19 -2.56 -17.43
CA GLU A 92 -17.88 -1.29 -17.21
C GLU A 92 -17.58 -0.40 -18.41
N GLU A 93 -18.62 -0.01 -19.16
CA GLU A 93 -18.47 0.76 -20.41
C GLU A 93 -17.70 2.07 -20.20
N THR A 94 -17.84 2.69 -19.03
CA THR A 94 -17.11 3.91 -18.65
C THR A 94 -15.61 3.72 -18.48
N ARG A 95 -15.13 2.47 -18.39
CA ARG A 95 -13.71 2.09 -18.31
C ARG A 95 -13.21 1.39 -19.56
N THR A 96 -14.01 1.36 -20.62
CA THR A 96 -13.61 0.79 -21.89
C THR A 96 -13.19 1.89 -22.84
N ARG A 97 -12.09 1.68 -23.56
CA ARG A 97 -11.52 2.64 -24.51
C ARG A 97 -11.17 1.93 -25.81
N ALA A 98 -11.32 2.61 -26.93
CA ALA A 98 -10.70 2.17 -28.18
C ALA A 98 -9.23 2.59 -28.12
N PHE A 99 -8.32 1.63 -28.20
CA PHE A 99 -6.89 1.88 -28.34
C PHE A 99 -6.52 1.77 -29.82
N GLU A 100 -5.69 2.70 -30.29
CA GLU A 100 -4.93 2.55 -31.52
C GLU A 100 -3.75 1.58 -31.33
N ALA A 101 -3.16 1.13 -32.44
CA ALA A 101 -1.95 0.31 -32.37
C ALA A 101 -0.77 1.12 -31.79
N GLY A 102 -0.17 0.59 -30.72
CA GLY A 102 0.87 1.25 -29.95
C GLY A 102 0.36 2.19 -28.85
N GLU A 103 -0.97 2.37 -28.71
CA GLU A 103 -1.52 3.26 -27.68
C GLU A 103 -1.25 2.71 -26.28
N THR A 104 -0.96 3.64 -25.36
CA THR A 104 -0.64 3.38 -23.96
C THR A 104 -1.63 4.06 -23.03
N HIS A 105 -2.01 3.37 -21.96
CA HIS A 105 -2.71 3.96 -20.82
C HIS A 105 -1.88 3.80 -19.56
N GLU A 106 -1.71 4.90 -18.83
CA GLU A 106 -0.93 4.92 -17.59
C GLU A 106 -1.78 5.40 -16.41
N GLU A 107 -1.64 4.71 -15.28
CA GLU A 107 -2.08 5.21 -13.97
C GLU A 107 -1.04 4.84 -12.92
N TRP A 108 -0.99 5.57 -11.81
CA TRP A 108 -0.28 5.09 -10.63
C TRP A 108 -1.19 4.18 -9.80
N VAL A 109 -0.59 3.30 -9.01
CA VAL A 109 -1.28 2.37 -8.12
C VAL A 109 -0.52 2.28 -6.81
N ASP A 110 -1.21 2.49 -5.69
CA ASP A 110 -0.67 2.12 -4.39
C ASP A 110 -0.87 0.61 -4.18
N LEU A 111 0.23 -0.14 -3.99
CA LEU A 111 0.17 -1.59 -3.80
C LEU A 111 -0.67 -1.99 -2.57
N ARG A 112 -0.85 -1.10 -1.59
CA ARG A 112 -1.71 -1.29 -0.41
C ARG A 112 -3.20 -1.28 -0.75
N GLU A 113 -3.60 -0.78 -1.93
CA GLU A 113 -4.95 -0.97 -2.44
C GLU A 113 -5.23 -2.45 -2.75
N LEU A 114 -4.22 -3.15 -3.31
CA LEU A 114 -4.29 -4.54 -3.75
C LEU A 114 -3.89 -5.55 -2.65
N CYS A 115 -2.84 -5.24 -1.89
CA CYS A 115 -2.29 -6.05 -0.81
C CYS A 115 -2.75 -5.51 0.55
N TRP A 116 -3.23 -6.38 1.45
CA TRP A 116 -3.66 -5.94 2.78
C TRP A 116 -3.43 -6.99 3.86
N GLY A 117 -3.23 -6.54 5.09
CA GLY A 117 -3.02 -7.41 6.24
C GLY A 117 -1.80 -8.32 6.03
N ARG A 118 -1.99 -9.63 6.07
CA ARG A 118 -0.89 -10.61 5.96
C ARG A 118 -0.14 -10.55 4.63
N THR A 119 -0.81 -10.22 3.52
CA THR A 119 -0.11 -10.13 2.22
C THR A 119 0.71 -8.85 2.11
N LEU A 120 0.22 -7.75 2.68
CA LEU A 120 0.98 -6.51 2.77
C LEU A 120 2.20 -6.66 3.68
N ALA A 121 2.03 -7.29 4.84
CA ALA A 121 3.15 -7.58 5.74
C ALA A 121 4.22 -8.47 5.06
N ALA A 122 3.82 -9.45 4.26
CA ALA A 122 4.76 -10.28 3.51
C ALA A 122 5.50 -9.50 2.41
N LEU A 123 4.84 -8.51 1.79
CA LEU A 123 5.42 -7.64 0.77
C LEU A 123 6.37 -6.58 1.37
N GLY A 124 6.10 -6.12 2.59
CA GLY A 124 6.93 -5.15 3.30
C GLY A 124 8.13 -5.74 4.05
N ALA A 125 8.13 -7.03 4.36
CA ALA A 125 9.18 -7.61 5.18
C ALA A 125 10.45 -8.02 4.42
N ARG A 126 10.35 -8.32 3.11
CA ARG A 126 11.45 -8.90 2.32
C ARG A 126 11.32 -8.53 0.84
N PRO A 127 12.44 -8.56 0.09
CA PRO A 127 12.39 -8.56 -1.38
C PRO A 127 11.45 -9.65 -1.89
N ALA A 128 10.78 -9.39 -3.01
CA ALA A 128 9.80 -10.32 -3.57
C ALA A 128 9.77 -10.28 -5.10
N GLU A 129 9.46 -11.42 -5.71
CA GLU A 129 9.07 -11.48 -7.12
C GLU A 129 7.55 -11.37 -7.23
N ILE A 130 7.06 -10.48 -8.10
CA ILE A 130 5.64 -10.23 -8.32
C ILE A 130 5.27 -10.62 -9.74
N GLU A 131 4.53 -11.72 -9.89
CA GLU A 131 3.91 -12.06 -11.17
C GLU A 131 2.64 -11.23 -11.35
N VAL A 132 2.61 -10.40 -12.39
CA VAL A 132 1.45 -9.56 -12.72
C VAL A 132 0.48 -10.34 -13.60
N ALA A 133 -0.82 -10.23 -13.30
CA ALA A 133 -1.87 -10.68 -14.19
C ALA A 133 -3.01 -9.66 -14.21
N TYR A 134 -3.63 -9.50 -15.37
CA TYR A 134 -4.69 -8.52 -15.57
C TYR A 134 -5.95 -9.19 -16.12
N GLY A 135 -7.07 -9.07 -15.40
CA GLY A 135 -8.37 -9.45 -15.91
C GLY A 135 -9.29 -10.14 -14.91
N PHE A 136 -10.36 -10.73 -15.46
CA PHE A 136 -11.45 -11.31 -14.68
C PHE A 136 -11.09 -12.71 -14.16
N ARG A 137 -11.59 -13.08 -12.97
CA ARG A 137 -11.34 -14.40 -12.36
C ARG A 137 -11.92 -15.59 -13.15
N GLY A 138 -12.84 -15.34 -14.07
CA GLY A 138 -13.44 -16.40 -14.88
C GLY A 138 -14.03 -15.87 -16.17
N ARG A 139 -14.24 -16.78 -17.12
CA ARG A 139 -14.84 -16.49 -18.42
C ARG A 139 -16.33 -16.16 -18.28
N GLY A 140 -16.87 -15.39 -19.21
CA GLY A 140 -18.29 -15.06 -19.26
C GLY A 140 -18.59 -14.03 -20.34
N ARG A 141 -19.87 -13.92 -20.75
CA ARG A 141 -20.31 -12.83 -21.61
C ARG A 141 -20.08 -11.49 -20.90
N GLY A 142 -19.46 -10.53 -21.59
CA GLY A 142 -19.10 -9.24 -21.01
C GLY A 142 -17.93 -9.29 -20.01
N ARG A 143 -17.02 -10.26 -20.14
CA ARG A 143 -15.76 -10.31 -19.39
C ARG A 143 -14.60 -10.46 -20.38
N PHE A 144 -14.01 -9.33 -20.75
CA PHE A 144 -12.84 -9.24 -21.61
C PHE A 144 -11.94 -8.11 -21.13
N VAL A 145 -10.63 -8.23 -21.34
CA VAL A 145 -9.68 -7.13 -21.07
C VAL A 145 -9.27 -6.41 -22.35
N ALA A 146 -9.32 -7.10 -23.47
CA ALA A 146 -9.11 -6.55 -24.81
C ALA A 146 -10.04 -7.30 -25.78
N ARG A 147 -10.56 -6.62 -26.80
CA ARG A 147 -11.49 -7.17 -27.80
C ARG A 147 -11.29 -6.51 -29.16
N ALA A 148 -10.98 -7.31 -30.18
CA ALA A 148 -11.01 -6.84 -31.56
C ALA A 148 -12.46 -6.71 -32.07
N GLU A 149 -12.66 -5.94 -33.14
CA GLU A 149 -13.95 -5.84 -33.82
C GLU A 149 -14.44 -7.24 -34.24
N ASP A 150 -15.72 -7.54 -33.99
CA ASP A 150 -16.36 -8.83 -34.26
C ASP A 150 -15.78 -10.08 -33.54
N GLU A 151 -14.87 -9.89 -32.58
CA GLU A 151 -14.27 -11.01 -31.86
C GLU A 151 -15.28 -11.72 -30.95
N ARG A 152 -15.53 -13.01 -31.23
CA ARG A 152 -16.50 -13.81 -30.46
C ARG A 152 -15.99 -14.28 -29.10
N ARG A 153 -14.67 -14.42 -28.94
CA ARG A 153 -14.03 -15.01 -27.74
C ARG A 153 -12.82 -14.19 -27.29
N PRO A 154 -13.02 -12.91 -26.95
CA PRO A 154 -11.94 -12.05 -26.49
C PRO A 154 -11.28 -12.58 -25.21
N PRO A 155 -9.98 -12.30 -25.01
CA PRO A 155 -9.29 -12.66 -23.79
C PRO A 155 -9.93 -11.98 -22.57
N HIS A 156 -10.26 -12.77 -21.56
CA HIS A 156 -10.76 -12.29 -20.27
C HIS A 156 -9.64 -12.02 -19.26
N ARG A 157 -8.41 -12.42 -19.58
CA ARG A 157 -7.24 -12.29 -18.74
C ARG A 157 -5.97 -12.38 -19.59
N VAL A 158 -4.97 -11.57 -19.26
CA VAL A 158 -3.62 -11.62 -19.81
C VAL A 158 -2.59 -11.72 -18.67
N ALA A 159 -1.42 -12.28 -18.98
CA ALA A 159 -0.25 -12.20 -18.10
C ALA A 159 0.44 -10.84 -18.33
N GLY A 160 0.98 -10.25 -17.28
CA GLY A 160 1.84 -9.08 -17.38
C GLY A 160 3.31 -9.45 -17.13
N GLU A 161 4.17 -8.45 -17.18
CA GLU A 161 5.58 -8.59 -16.83
C GLU A 161 5.75 -8.95 -15.34
N THR A 162 6.83 -9.65 -15.04
CA THR A 162 7.21 -9.92 -13.65
C THR A 162 7.98 -8.73 -13.09
N LEU A 163 7.63 -8.29 -11.88
CA LEU A 163 8.26 -7.19 -11.19
C LEU A 163 9.12 -7.71 -10.03
N ALA A 164 10.40 -7.34 -10.00
CA ALA A 164 11.23 -7.46 -8.81
C ALA A 164 10.89 -6.32 -7.85
N TRP A 165 10.42 -6.66 -6.66
CA TRP A 165 9.99 -5.72 -5.63
C TRP A 165 11.02 -5.66 -4.50
N GLN A 166 11.34 -4.44 -4.08
CA GLN A 166 12.10 -4.15 -2.86
C GLN A 166 11.13 -3.55 -1.84
N PRO A 167 11.09 -4.06 -0.60
CA PRO A 167 10.29 -3.44 0.43
C PRO A 167 10.79 -2.00 0.69
N PRO A 168 9.94 -1.12 1.23
CA PRO A 168 10.42 0.13 1.81
C PRO A 168 11.53 -0.20 2.81
N ALA A 169 12.57 0.63 2.89
CA ALA A 169 13.45 0.55 4.05
C ALA A 169 12.57 0.78 5.29
N ASP A 170 12.67 -0.09 6.29
CA ASP A 170 12.08 0.19 7.59
C ASP A 170 12.83 1.39 8.18
N GLU A 171 12.29 2.59 7.97
CA GLU A 171 12.83 3.82 8.56
C GLU A 171 12.80 3.79 10.10
N GLY A 172 12.11 2.79 10.68
CA GLY A 172 11.91 2.62 12.12
C GLY A 172 12.52 1.35 12.75
N GLU A 173 13.20 0.47 12.01
CA GLU A 173 14.00 -0.59 12.65
C GLU A 173 15.37 -0.04 13.06
N GLY A 174 15.32 0.89 14.02
CA GLY A 174 16.44 1.14 14.92
C GLY A 174 16.90 -0.20 15.47
N GLY A 175 18.17 -0.51 15.24
CA GLY A 175 18.73 -1.84 15.43
C GLY A 175 18.51 -2.42 16.82
N GLU A 176 18.75 -3.72 16.93
CA GLU A 176 18.87 -4.48 18.17
C GLU A 176 20.06 -4.01 19.06
N GLY A 177 20.35 -2.70 19.07
CA GLY A 177 21.18 -2.05 20.07
C GLY A 177 20.36 -1.83 21.33
N GLU A 178 20.96 -2.11 22.47
CA GLU A 178 20.35 -2.09 23.80
C GLU A 178 19.68 -0.74 24.12
N ASP A 179 18.39 -0.63 23.80
CA ASP A 179 17.26 -0.01 24.52
C ASP A 179 17.49 1.26 25.41
N GLU A 180 18.54 2.07 25.26
CA GLU A 180 18.62 3.38 25.94
C GLU A 180 17.85 4.47 25.18
N ASP A 181 17.71 4.35 23.85
CA ASP A 181 17.14 5.42 22.99
C ASP A 181 15.67 5.23 22.56
N ALA A 182 14.98 4.15 22.92
CA ALA A 182 13.58 4.01 22.47
C ALA A 182 12.66 5.04 23.13
N PRO A 183 11.64 5.54 22.40
CA PRO A 183 10.86 6.69 22.82
C PRO A 183 10.14 6.44 24.14
N VAL A 184 10.11 7.48 25.00
CA VAL A 184 9.44 7.44 26.31
C VAL A 184 7.97 7.05 26.15
N VAL A 185 7.33 7.55 25.08
CA VAL A 185 5.96 7.25 24.69
C VAL A 185 5.92 6.90 23.21
N GLN A 186 5.34 5.75 22.89
CA GLN A 186 5.05 5.32 21.53
C GLN A 186 3.55 5.39 21.26
N VAL A 187 3.17 6.09 20.21
CA VAL A 187 1.78 6.15 19.72
C VAL A 187 1.67 5.32 18.45
N SER A 188 0.57 4.59 18.32
CA SER A 188 0.29 3.83 17.11
C SER A 188 -1.20 3.85 16.81
N VAL A 189 -1.56 3.84 15.53
CA VAL A 189 -2.93 3.65 15.09
C VAL A 189 -3.04 2.29 14.41
N ARG A 190 -4.19 1.62 14.54
CA ARG A 190 -4.42 0.35 13.86
C ARG A 190 -4.79 0.60 12.39
N PRO A 191 -4.23 -0.16 11.42
CA PRO A 191 -4.67 -0.05 10.03
C PRO A 191 -6.14 -0.46 9.87
N VAL A 192 -6.86 0.28 9.02
CA VAL A 192 -8.31 0.11 8.80
C VAL A 192 -8.58 -0.14 7.32
N SER A 193 -9.46 -1.09 7.00
CA SER A 193 -9.98 -1.29 5.65
C SER A 193 -11.51 -1.27 5.69
N THR A 194 -12.12 -0.16 5.30
CA THR A 194 -13.57 0.08 5.46
C THR A 194 -14.25 0.38 4.12
N ARG A 195 -15.58 0.34 4.09
CA ARG A 195 -16.40 0.94 3.01
C ARG A 195 -17.05 2.27 3.44
N SER A 196 -16.88 2.64 4.71
CA SER A 196 -17.37 3.91 5.24
C SER A 196 -16.44 5.02 4.79
N ALA A 197 -17.01 6.18 4.47
CA ALA A 197 -16.27 7.44 4.31
C ALA A 197 -15.79 8.01 5.66
N THR A 198 -15.95 7.27 6.76
CA THR A 198 -15.57 7.69 8.12
C THR A 198 -14.91 6.51 8.87
N PRO A 199 -13.66 6.16 8.56
CA PRO A 199 -12.95 5.07 9.24
C PRO A 199 -12.61 5.45 10.70
N PRO A 200 -13.05 4.69 11.72
CA PRO A 200 -12.67 5.00 13.10
C PRO A 200 -11.17 4.78 13.32
N ALA A 201 -10.49 5.75 13.94
CA ALA A 201 -9.06 5.64 14.24
C ALA A 201 -8.86 5.03 15.64
N ARG A 202 -8.34 3.81 15.71
CA ARG A 202 -8.10 3.10 16.98
C ARG A 202 -6.65 3.28 17.39
N LEU A 203 -6.43 4.09 18.42
CA LEU A 203 -5.12 4.50 18.91
C LEU A 203 -4.66 3.61 20.06
N THR A 204 -3.36 3.37 20.12
CA THR A 204 -2.68 2.70 21.22
C THR A 204 -1.46 3.50 21.64
N ILE A 205 -1.39 3.84 22.93
CA ILE A 205 -0.22 4.45 23.56
C ILE A 205 0.49 3.40 24.39
N ARG A 206 1.81 3.33 24.26
CA ARG A 206 2.72 2.55 25.11
C ARG A 206 3.80 3.48 25.65
N GLY A 207 4.43 3.10 26.76
CA GLY A 207 5.62 3.79 27.25
C GLY A 207 6.38 2.94 28.26
N ARG A 208 7.59 3.37 28.57
CA ARG A 208 8.54 2.64 29.44
C ARG A 208 8.25 2.79 30.94
N GLY A 209 7.29 3.63 31.31
CA GLY A 209 6.94 3.88 32.71
C GLY A 209 6.15 5.17 32.87
N GLY A 210 5.96 5.58 34.12
CA GLY A 210 5.30 6.84 34.45
C GLY A 210 3.77 6.83 34.31
N ARG A 211 3.22 8.03 34.46
CA ARG A 211 1.79 8.33 34.29
C ARG A 211 1.66 9.43 33.25
N VAL A 212 0.61 9.36 32.46
CA VAL A 212 0.28 10.37 31.45
C VAL A 212 -1.15 10.83 31.64
N TYR A 213 -1.39 12.12 31.45
CA TYR A 213 -2.75 12.64 31.39
C TYR A 213 -3.34 12.35 30.01
N LEU A 214 -4.41 11.55 29.93
CA LEU A 214 -5.01 11.16 28.65
C LEU A 214 -6.46 11.62 28.51
N ARG A 215 -6.73 12.36 27.44
CA ARG A 215 -8.05 12.75 26.94
C ARG A 215 -8.04 12.77 25.42
N ASP A 216 -9.22 12.68 24.82
CA ASP A 216 -9.34 12.64 23.36
C ASP A 216 -8.91 13.95 22.68
N ASP A 217 -8.95 15.08 23.39
CA ASP A 217 -8.50 16.40 22.91
C ASP A 217 -6.99 16.63 22.90
N LEU A 218 -6.24 15.62 23.33
CA LEU A 218 -4.78 15.59 23.22
C LEU A 218 -4.29 14.83 21.99
N PHE A 219 -5.21 14.22 21.23
CA PHE A 219 -4.88 13.50 20.01
C PHE A 219 -5.22 14.33 18.78
N SER A 220 -4.32 14.31 17.81
CA SER A 220 -4.59 14.70 16.43
C SER A 220 -4.12 13.60 15.49
N LEU A 221 -4.68 13.61 14.28
CA LEU A 221 -4.31 12.71 13.19
C LEU A 221 -3.89 13.58 12.02
N ARG A 222 -2.67 13.43 11.55
CA ARG A 222 -2.27 13.93 10.24
C ARG A 222 -2.63 12.87 9.21
N VAL A 223 -3.51 13.21 8.28
CA VAL A 223 -4.05 12.31 7.26
C VAL A 223 -3.57 12.79 5.90
N ARG A 224 -2.71 12.00 5.25
CA ARG A 224 -2.28 12.21 3.87
C ARG A 224 -3.08 11.31 2.94
N GLY A 225 -3.68 11.85 1.90
CA GLY A 225 -4.51 11.09 0.96
C GLY A 225 -4.58 11.72 -0.43
N PRO A 226 -5.48 11.25 -1.31
CA PRO A 226 -5.61 11.73 -2.68
C PRO A 226 -6.00 13.21 -2.80
N LEU A 227 -6.58 13.80 -1.75
CA LEU A 227 -7.00 15.21 -1.70
C LEU A 227 -5.97 16.11 -1.00
N GLY A 228 -4.78 15.58 -0.70
CA GLY A 228 -3.73 16.29 0.03
C GLY A 228 -3.63 15.86 1.49
N THR A 229 -3.02 16.73 2.31
CA THR A 229 -2.81 16.48 3.74
C THR A 229 -3.78 17.31 4.57
N VAL A 230 -4.45 16.68 5.53
CA VAL A 230 -5.35 17.33 6.48
C VAL A 230 -5.02 16.91 7.90
N THR A 231 -5.23 17.82 8.84
CA THR A 231 -5.11 17.52 10.27
C THR A 231 -6.50 17.38 10.88
N CYS A 232 -6.81 16.19 11.39
CA CYS A 232 -8.00 15.96 12.20
C CYS A 232 -7.64 16.14 13.67
N ALA A 233 -8.24 17.12 14.34
CA ALA A 233 -7.98 17.39 15.75
C ALA A 233 -9.28 17.73 16.47
N VAL A 234 -9.43 17.21 17.69
CA VAL A 234 -10.49 17.65 18.58
C VAL A 234 -10.11 19.03 19.12
N PRO A 235 -11.02 20.02 19.12
CA PRO A 235 -10.73 21.31 19.72
C PRO A 235 -10.34 21.17 21.20
N ARG A 236 -9.21 21.79 21.59
CA ARG A 236 -8.75 21.77 22.98
C ARG A 236 -9.73 22.50 23.87
N GLN A 237 -10.05 21.89 25.00
CA GLN A 237 -10.78 22.56 26.07
C GLN A 237 -9.81 22.81 27.22
N PRO A 238 -9.61 24.08 27.64
CA PRO A 238 -8.79 24.36 28.81
C PRO A 238 -9.49 23.77 30.03
N ILE A 239 -8.80 22.89 30.74
CA ILE A 239 -9.31 22.23 31.93
C ILE A 239 -8.25 22.23 33.02
N VAL A 240 -8.72 22.09 34.26
CA VAL A 240 -7.86 21.70 35.36
C VAL A 240 -7.75 20.16 35.31
N PRO A 241 -6.53 19.59 35.21
CA PRO A 241 -6.34 18.15 35.28
C PRO A 241 -7.01 17.59 36.54
N ILE A 242 -7.46 16.35 36.48
CA ILE A 242 -7.97 15.61 37.64
C ILE A 242 -7.17 14.32 37.71
N VAL A 243 -6.74 13.94 38.92
CA VAL A 243 -5.85 12.80 39.17
C VAL A 243 -6.33 11.48 38.52
N ASP A 244 -7.64 11.29 38.40
CA ASP A 244 -8.26 10.08 37.83
C ASP A 244 -8.03 9.89 36.33
N PHE A 245 -7.65 10.95 35.61
CA PHE A 245 -7.31 10.90 34.18
C PHE A 245 -5.83 10.61 33.91
N TYR A 246 -5.00 10.58 34.95
CA TYR A 246 -3.64 10.08 34.82
C TYR A 246 -3.65 8.56 34.72
N ARG A 247 -3.19 8.05 33.58
CA ARG A 247 -3.10 6.62 33.28
C ARG A 247 -1.65 6.19 33.39
N SER A 248 -1.41 5.06 34.05
CA SER A 248 -0.08 4.45 34.04
C SER A 248 0.20 3.81 32.68
N LEU A 249 1.41 4.05 32.14
CA LEU A 249 1.86 3.42 30.89
C LEU A 249 2.41 2.00 31.05
N ARG A 250 2.35 1.43 32.27
CA ARG A 250 2.72 0.02 32.52
C ARG A 250 1.93 -0.98 31.68
N ARG A 251 0.77 -0.56 31.15
CA ARG A 251 -0.04 -1.32 30.20
C ARG A 251 -0.39 -0.41 29.03
N PRO A 252 -0.51 -0.94 27.81
CA PRO A 252 -0.96 -0.15 26.67
C PRO A 252 -2.32 0.49 26.94
N SER A 253 -2.40 1.81 26.78
CA SER A 253 -3.67 2.54 26.81
C SER A 253 -4.27 2.57 25.42
N ARG A 254 -5.58 2.39 25.30
CA ARG A 254 -6.29 2.36 24.02
C ARG A 254 -7.41 3.40 24.05
N THR A 255 -7.52 4.16 22.98
CA THR A 255 -8.64 5.06 22.73
C THR A 255 -9.07 4.97 21.27
N SER A 256 -10.19 5.60 20.93
CA SER A 256 -10.65 5.73 19.56
C SER A 256 -11.05 7.16 19.26
N VAL A 257 -10.52 7.70 18.16
CA VAL A 257 -10.92 9.00 17.64
C VAL A 257 -11.96 8.79 16.54
N ASP A 258 -13.10 9.46 16.69
CA ASP A 258 -14.16 9.46 15.68
C ASP A 258 -13.80 10.42 14.56
N THR A 259 -13.25 9.88 13.47
CA THR A 259 -12.82 10.69 12.33
C THR A 259 -13.98 11.38 11.64
N ALA A 260 -15.21 10.86 11.74
CA ALA A 260 -16.40 11.52 11.19
C ALA A 260 -16.65 12.89 11.81
N ARG A 261 -16.28 13.03 13.10
CA ARG A 261 -16.57 14.21 13.90
C ARG A 261 -15.44 15.24 13.86
N TRP A 262 -14.20 14.77 13.72
CA TRP A 262 -13.01 15.59 13.97
C TRP A 262 -12.15 15.84 12.73
N CYS A 263 -12.40 15.13 11.63
CA CYS A 263 -11.80 15.48 10.36
C CYS A 263 -12.73 16.45 9.61
N PRO A 264 -12.17 17.36 8.78
CA PRO A 264 -12.96 18.09 7.80
C PRO A 264 -13.87 17.17 6.98
N GLU A 265 -15.02 17.68 6.56
CA GLU A 265 -15.87 16.99 5.61
C GLU A 265 -15.04 16.60 4.37
N ASP A 266 -15.37 15.46 3.78
CA ASP A 266 -14.70 14.90 2.60
C ASP A 266 -13.25 14.41 2.77
N THR A 267 -12.66 14.44 3.97
CA THR A 267 -11.31 13.89 4.24
C THR A 267 -11.11 12.48 3.67
N PHE A 268 -12.14 11.63 3.75
CA PHE A 268 -12.12 10.25 3.23
C PHE A 268 -13.18 10.03 2.13
N ALA A 269 -13.57 11.08 1.39
CA ALA A 269 -14.59 10.98 0.35
C ALA A 269 -14.14 10.12 -0.84
N VAL A 270 -12.84 10.09 -1.14
CA VAL A 270 -12.27 9.42 -2.30
C VAL A 270 -11.81 8.00 -1.92
N PRO A 271 -12.29 6.93 -2.60
CA PRO A 271 -11.74 5.60 -2.40
C PRO A 271 -10.25 5.53 -2.72
N GLY A 272 -9.47 4.88 -1.85
CA GLY A 272 -8.02 4.78 -1.99
C GLY A 272 -7.33 4.41 -0.68
N VAL A 273 -6.01 4.58 -0.65
CA VAL A 273 -5.18 4.46 0.56
C VAL A 273 -4.87 5.85 1.10
N TYR A 274 -5.01 6.01 2.41
CA TYR A 274 -4.66 7.18 3.18
C TYR A 274 -3.57 6.78 4.18
N GLU A 275 -2.61 7.65 4.42
CA GLU A 275 -1.62 7.49 5.48
C GLU A 275 -2.07 8.31 6.68
N VAL A 276 -2.24 7.64 7.82
CA VAL A 276 -2.72 8.26 9.06
C VAL A 276 -1.61 8.20 10.09
N THR A 277 -1.11 9.37 10.46
CA THR A 277 -0.03 9.57 11.40
C THR A 277 -0.62 10.12 12.71
N PRO A 278 -0.62 9.33 13.81
CA PRO A 278 -1.19 9.78 15.06
C PRO A 278 -0.21 10.66 15.83
N ILE A 279 -0.68 11.80 16.35
CA ILE A 279 0.10 12.71 17.17
C ILE A 279 -0.61 12.84 18.52
N VAL A 280 0.13 12.78 19.63
CA VAL A 280 -0.38 13.07 20.96
C VAL A 280 0.44 14.17 21.62
N GLU A 281 -0.24 15.16 22.18
CA GLU A 281 0.37 16.26 22.92
C GLU A 281 0.04 16.15 24.41
N LEU A 282 1.01 15.69 25.19
CA LEU A 282 0.89 15.51 26.64
C LEU A 282 1.36 16.80 27.33
N VAL A 283 0.46 17.78 27.46
CA VAL A 283 0.80 19.12 27.96
C VAL A 283 0.62 19.30 29.47
N TYR A 284 0.04 18.32 30.16
CA TYR A 284 -0.29 18.43 31.59
C TYR A 284 0.70 17.65 32.46
N ASP A 285 1.49 18.37 33.26
CA ASP A 285 2.30 17.80 34.36
C ASP A 285 1.42 17.29 35.51
N ALA A 286 2.03 16.77 36.58
CA ALA A 286 1.31 16.34 37.77
C ALA A 286 1.93 16.88 39.07
N GLU A 287 2.62 18.02 39.01
CA GLU A 287 3.30 18.60 40.18
C GLU A 287 2.33 18.81 41.36
N ARG A 288 1.10 19.25 41.06
CA ARG A 288 0.03 19.45 42.04
C ARG A 288 -0.36 18.18 42.83
N TYR A 289 -0.03 17.01 42.32
CA TYR A 289 -0.41 15.72 42.89
C TYR A 289 0.78 14.93 43.45
N ASP A 290 1.95 15.56 43.57
CA ASP A 290 3.17 14.96 44.11
C ASP A 290 3.65 13.71 43.35
N PHE A 291 3.53 13.69 42.01
CA PHE A 291 4.15 12.68 41.16
C PHE A 291 4.56 13.21 39.79
N ASP A 292 5.55 12.58 39.16
CA ASP A 292 5.99 12.94 37.81
C ASP A 292 5.03 12.37 36.74
N ALA A 293 4.54 13.24 35.88
CA ALA A 293 3.82 12.86 34.67
C ALA A 293 4.71 13.06 33.44
N VAL A 294 4.59 12.14 32.48
CA VAL A 294 5.29 12.29 31.20
C VAL A 294 4.56 13.33 30.36
N THR A 295 5.30 14.34 29.91
CA THR A 295 4.85 15.43 29.05
C THR A 295 5.63 15.46 27.74
N GLY A 296 5.12 16.18 26.74
CA GLY A 296 5.75 16.35 25.44
C GLY A 296 4.84 16.01 24.26
N THR A 297 5.35 16.16 23.05
CA THR A 297 4.66 15.81 21.81
C THR A 297 5.25 14.52 21.27
N PHE A 298 4.39 13.54 21.00
CA PHE A 298 4.80 12.24 20.49
C PHE A 298 4.05 11.93 19.21
N GLU A 299 4.81 11.70 18.14
CA GLU A 299 4.30 11.30 16.85
C GLU A 299 4.52 9.79 16.66
N GLY A 300 3.51 9.11 16.12
CA GLY A 300 3.58 7.69 15.80
C GLY A 300 3.80 7.46 14.31
N GLU A 301 4.15 6.22 13.96
CA GLU A 301 4.38 5.82 12.57
C GLU A 301 3.15 6.00 11.66
N PRO A 302 3.35 6.49 10.41
CA PRO A 302 2.29 6.52 9.40
C PRO A 302 1.68 5.13 9.18
N THR A 303 0.36 5.04 9.28
CA THR A 303 -0.36 3.76 9.15
C THR A 303 -1.40 3.83 8.03
N PRO A 304 -1.48 2.82 7.14
CA PRO A 304 -2.40 2.86 6.02
C PRO A 304 -3.85 2.64 6.46
N PHE A 305 -4.74 3.47 5.93
CA PHE A 305 -6.19 3.36 5.98
C PHE A 305 -6.71 3.17 4.55
N ARG A 306 -7.35 2.03 4.27
CA ARG A 306 -7.96 1.75 2.96
C ARG A 306 -9.45 2.03 2.99
N VAL A 307 -9.86 3.09 2.29
CA VAL A 307 -11.26 3.45 2.09
C VAL A 307 -11.72 2.84 0.78
N ARG A 308 -12.73 1.97 0.84
CA ARG A 308 -13.26 1.26 -0.32
C ARG A 308 -14.55 1.92 -0.79
N GLY A 309 -14.71 2.07 -2.09
CA GLY A 309 -15.94 2.57 -2.70
C GLY A 309 -16.36 1.75 -3.91
N ARG A 310 -17.56 2.05 -4.42
CA ARG A 310 -18.04 1.47 -5.69
C ARG A 310 -17.56 2.25 -6.91
N GLY A 311 -17.27 3.55 -6.73
CA GLY A 311 -16.74 4.41 -7.78
C GLY A 311 -15.30 4.05 -8.11
N TYR A 312 -14.97 4.10 -9.40
CA TYR A 312 -13.59 4.12 -9.86
C TYR A 312 -13.10 5.56 -9.84
N VAL A 313 -11.91 5.78 -9.27
CA VAL A 313 -11.23 7.07 -9.31
C VAL A 313 -9.99 6.85 -10.15
N GLU A 314 -9.93 7.47 -11.31
CA GLU A 314 -8.75 7.38 -12.18
C GLU A 314 -7.54 8.02 -11.48
N GLN A 315 -6.42 7.30 -11.42
CA GLN A 315 -5.20 7.73 -10.74
C GLN A 315 -4.15 8.10 -11.79
N ARG A 316 -4.31 9.27 -12.44
CA ARG A 316 -3.41 9.67 -13.53
C ARG A 316 -2.02 10.00 -12.99
N VAL A 317 -1.00 9.63 -13.75
CA VAL A 317 0.41 9.88 -13.43
C VAL A 317 0.67 11.39 -13.30
N GLU A 318 0.03 12.18 -14.15
CA GLU A 318 0.17 13.64 -14.19
C GLU A 318 -0.39 14.31 -12.92
N ASP A 319 -1.52 13.81 -12.41
CA ASP A 319 -2.15 14.34 -11.21
C ASP A 319 -1.23 14.16 -10.00
N LEU A 320 -0.62 12.98 -9.84
CA LEU A 320 0.31 12.71 -8.75
C LEU A 320 1.60 13.52 -8.89
N ARG A 321 2.15 13.64 -10.11
CA ARG A 321 3.34 14.48 -10.34
C ARG A 321 3.09 15.93 -9.93
N SER A 322 1.93 16.49 -10.28
CA SER A 322 1.54 17.85 -9.91
C SER A 322 1.48 18.03 -8.39
N VAL A 323 0.98 17.02 -7.66
CA VAL A 323 0.96 17.04 -6.19
C VAL A 323 2.37 17.01 -5.61
N LEU A 324 3.26 16.14 -6.12
CA LEU A 324 4.64 16.03 -5.65
C LEU A 324 5.44 17.32 -5.89
N GLU A 325 5.25 17.95 -7.05
CA GLU A 325 5.87 19.24 -7.38
C GLU A 325 5.38 20.35 -6.44
N ALA A 326 4.08 20.39 -6.13
CA ALA A 326 3.52 21.34 -5.18
C ALA A 326 4.03 21.12 -3.75
N GLU A 327 4.15 19.86 -3.31
CA GLU A 327 4.70 19.52 -1.99
C GLU A 327 6.19 19.91 -1.88
N ALA A 328 6.98 19.67 -2.93
CA ALA A 328 8.38 20.07 -2.96
C ALA A 328 8.54 21.60 -2.90
N ALA A 329 7.76 22.34 -3.68
CA ALA A 329 7.76 23.81 -3.65
C ALA A 329 7.37 24.37 -2.27
N ALA A 330 6.36 23.78 -1.61
CA ALA A 330 5.94 24.18 -0.27
C ALA A 330 7.02 23.88 0.79
N ALA A 331 7.77 22.79 0.64
CA ALA A 331 8.88 22.45 1.53
C ALA A 331 10.07 23.41 1.36
N GLU A 332 10.38 23.81 0.12
CA GLU A 332 11.41 24.81 -0.17
C GLU A 332 11.06 26.19 0.42
N GLU A 333 9.79 26.62 0.29
CA GLU A 333 9.31 27.89 0.88
C GLU A 333 9.37 27.86 2.41
N ALA A 334 8.98 26.73 3.04
CA ALA A 334 9.06 26.55 4.49
C ALA A 334 10.52 26.64 4.98
N ALA A 335 11.45 25.96 4.31
CA ALA A 335 12.87 26.01 4.65
C ALA A 335 13.46 27.43 4.52
N ALA A 336 13.10 28.16 3.46
CA ALA A 336 13.54 29.55 3.29
C ALA A 336 13.01 30.48 4.40
N SER A 337 11.77 30.26 4.86
CA SER A 337 11.17 31.06 5.95
C SER A 337 11.82 30.84 7.31
N GLU A 338 12.41 29.67 7.56
CA GLU A 338 13.14 29.37 8.80
C GLU A 338 14.50 30.09 8.85
N GLU A 339 15.17 30.25 7.70
CA GLU A 339 16.46 30.95 7.63
C GLU A 339 16.32 32.46 7.90
N ASP A 340 15.27 33.09 7.38
CA ASP A 340 15.00 34.52 7.59
C ASP A 340 14.59 34.83 9.05
N GLY A 341 13.98 33.88 9.75
CA GLY A 341 13.56 34.04 11.15
C GLY A 341 14.71 34.01 12.16
N ALA A 342 15.83 33.35 11.83
CA ALA A 342 16.96 33.19 12.75
C ALA A 342 17.87 34.43 12.87
N GLY A 343 17.74 35.42 11.96
CA GLY A 343 18.59 36.62 11.92
C GLY A 343 18.08 37.84 12.71
N GLY A 344 16.91 37.75 13.36
CA GLY A 344 16.20 38.89 13.94
C GLY A 344 16.46 39.21 15.42
N GLU A 345 17.23 38.39 16.14
CA GLU A 345 17.59 38.63 17.55
C GLU A 345 19.12 38.81 17.68
N ALA A 346 19.62 40.01 17.40
CA ALA A 346 20.99 40.40 17.71
C ALA A 346 21.06 41.85 18.22
#